data_AF-A0A946WU46-F1
#
_entry.id   AF-A0A946WU46-F1
#
_cell.length_a   1.000
_cell.length_b   1.000
_cell.length_c   1.000
_cell.angle_alpha   90.00
_cell.angle_beta   90.00
_cell.angle_gamma   90.00
#
_symmetry.space_group_name_H-M   'P 1'
#
loop_
_entity.id
_entity.type
_entity.pdbx_description
1 polymer ?
#
loop_
_entity_poly.entity_id
_entity_poly.type
_entity_poly.pdbx_seq_one_letter_code
_entity_poly.pdbx_strand_id
1 'polypeptide(L)'
;YDCFTQDSNNKRTRAHAIEVFELVTREIEAGRPCIVWGLGPPEFGVVRGVTEDDYLCVPGGPTPKRLRWDAIDAPGGPSVLAFPTARENPENWDIDREAIRSAVMMMTRPDYRQNTKCGLKAYDYWCSELQDEKAISWSNSYNAQCWAEARMLGSDFLKKVADRHKENVDIGKAHESLRDVAVELGAVAEMFPFTMRFEGDPITDKNLIETAVEHLQAAKAAEEKAIESMNKALQIW
;
A
#
# COMPACT_ATOMS: atom_id res chain seq x y z
N TYR A 1 6.52 15.37 -1.38
CA TYR A 1 6.71 13.91 -1.21
C TYR A 1 8.19 13.51 -1.34
N ASP A 2 9.13 14.29 -0.77
CA ASP A 2 10.58 13.99 -0.76
C ASP A 2 11.03 13.39 0.59
N CYS A 3 10.27 12.45 1.13
CA CYS A 3 10.65 11.68 2.32
C CYS A 3 11.48 10.43 1.97
N PHE A 4 11.61 10.09 0.69
CA PHE A 4 12.25 8.86 0.23
C PHE A 4 13.75 9.00 -0.04
N THR A 5 14.54 9.43 0.95
CA THR A 5 15.99 9.26 0.90
C THR A 5 16.36 7.84 1.35
N GLN A 6 17.39 7.24 0.74
CA GLN A 6 17.94 5.96 1.21
C GLN A 6 18.59 6.08 2.60
N ASP A 7 18.92 7.30 3.02
CA ASP A 7 19.48 7.60 4.33
C ASP A 7 18.36 7.84 5.36
N SER A 8 18.17 6.88 6.28
CA SER A 8 17.28 7.02 7.43
C SER A 8 17.77 8.06 8.44
N ASN A 9 18.99 8.58 8.30
CA ASN A 9 19.66 9.44 9.27
C ASN A 9 19.78 10.92 8.85
N ASN A 10 18.96 11.39 7.91
CA ASN A 10 18.95 12.80 7.51
C ASN A 10 18.11 13.69 8.45
N LYS A 11 18.33 15.01 8.39
CA LYS A 11 17.65 16.00 9.25
C LYS A 11 16.11 15.97 9.15
N ARG A 12 15.57 15.73 7.95
CA ARG A 12 14.12 15.66 7.71
C ARG A 12 13.52 14.41 8.35
N THR A 13 14.18 13.27 8.23
CA THR A 13 13.76 12.02 8.89
C THR A 13 13.75 12.18 10.41
N ARG A 14 14.76 12.86 11.00
CA ARG A 14 14.79 13.14 12.44
C ARG A 14 13.69 14.08 12.91
N ALA A 15 13.43 15.17 12.17
CA ALA A 15 12.32 16.06 12.49
C ALA A 15 10.97 15.32 12.46
N HIS A 16 10.78 14.46 11.46
CA HIS A 16 9.58 13.63 11.37
C HIS A 16 9.49 12.58 12.48
N ALA A 17 10.62 12.03 12.94
CA ALA A 17 10.64 11.11 14.08
C ALA A 17 10.14 11.75 15.38
N ILE A 18 10.41 13.05 15.60
CA ILE A 18 9.86 13.80 16.73
C ILE A 18 8.34 13.94 16.59
N GLU A 19 7.84 14.38 15.43
CA GLU A 19 6.40 14.51 15.18
C GLU A 19 5.65 13.17 15.39
N VAL A 20 6.27 12.08 14.92
CA VAL A 20 5.79 10.71 15.11
C VAL A 20 5.78 10.33 16.59
N PHE A 21 6.86 10.60 17.32
CA PHE A 21 6.94 10.33 18.75
C PHE A 21 5.86 11.08 19.53
N GLU A 22 5.71 12.37 19.28
CA GLU A 22 4.67 13.20 19.93
C GLU A 22 3.26 12.68 19.64
N LEU A 23 2.98 12.27 18.40
CA LEU A 23 1.69 11.67 18.04
C LEU A 23 1.46 10.37 18.80
N VAL A 24 2.44 9.47 18.81
CA VAL A 24 2.34 8.19 19.51
C VAL A 24 2.16 8.42 21.00
N THR A 25 2.89 9.34 21.61
CA THR A 25 2.74 9.70 23.04
C THR A 25 1.31 10.12 23.35
N ARG A 26 0.72 11.04 22.56
CA ARG A 26 -0.68 11.47 22.77
C ARG A 26 -1.68 10.33 22.67
N GLU A 27 -1.49 9.42 21.72
CA GLU A 27 -2.41 8.28 21.53
C GLU A 27 -2.29 7.27 22.67
N ILE A 28 -1.06 6.98 23.11
CA ILE A 28 -0.78 6.06 24.22
C ILE A 28 -1.29 6.62 25.55
N GLU A 29 -1.08 7.91 25.81
CA GLU A 29 -1.66 8.62 26.98
C GLU A 29 -3.18 8.56 26.99
N ALA A 30 -3.79 8.55 25.81
CA ALA A 30 -5.22 8.38 25.64
C ALA A 30 -5.68 6.91 25.61
N GLY A 31 -4.80 5.96 25.98
CA GLY A 31 -5.08 4.55 26.14
C GLY A 31 -5.14 3.75 24.84
N ARG A 32 -4.57 4.27 23.74
CA ARG A 32 -4.68 3.67 22.40
C ARG A 32 -3.31 3.24 21.87
N PRO A 33 -3.12 1.97 21.46
CA PRO A 33 -1.87 1.54 20.85
C PRO A 33 -1.70 2.14 19.45
N CYS A 34 -0.45 2.33 19.06
CA CYS A 34 -0.07 2.77 17.71
C CYS A 34 0.74 1.68 17.00
N ILE A 35 0.68 1.65 15.68
CA ILE A 35 1.59 0.85 14.85
C ILE A 35 2.59 1.82 14.21
N VAL A 36 3.88 1.55 14.33
CA VAL A 36 4.94 2.44 13.84
C VAL A 36 5.89 1.69 12.91
N TRP A 37 6.21 2.31 11.78
CA TRP A 37 7.22 1.84 10.82
C TRP A 37 8.64 2.15 11.30
N GLY A 38 9.51 1.13 11.29
CA GLY A 38 10.94 1.25 11.60
C GLY A 38 11.33 0.95 13.04
N LEU A 39 10.50 0.19 13.76
CA LEU A 39 10.80 -0.24 15.15
C LEU A 39 11.79 -1.43 15.23
N GLY A 40 12.43 -1.80 14.12
CA GLY A 40 13.35 -2.93 13.96
C GLY A 40 13.95 -2.95 12.55
N PRO A 41 14.52 -4.09 12.07
CA PRO A 41 14.72 -4.29 10.63
C PRO A 41 13.41 -3.92 9.94
N PRO A 42 13.44 -3.20 8.80
CA PRO A 42 12.37 -2.30 8.37
C PRO A 42 11.00 -2.99 8.33
N GLU A 43 10.28 -2.87 9.45
CA GLU A 43 9.01 -3.54 9.72
C GLU A 43 8.12 -2.65 10.59
N PHE A 44 6.82 -2.90 10.52
CA PHE A 44 5.86 -2.31 11.44
C PHE A 44 5.91 -3.01 12.81
N GLY A 45 5.86 -2.23 13.88
CA GLY A 45 5.74 -2.73 15.25
C GLY A 45 4.61 -2.06 16.00
N VAL A 46 4.12 -2.71 17.05
CA VAL A 46 3.07 -2.14 17.90
C VAL A 46 3.72 -1.44 19.09
N VAL A 47 3.47 -0.15 19.25
CA VAL A 47 3.80 0.61 20.46
C VAL A 47 2.67 0.47 21.47
N ARG A 48 3.02 0.07 22.69
CA ARG A 48 2.08 -0.15 23.80
C ARG A 48 2.31 0.78 24.98
N GLY A 49 3.40 1.53 24.96
CA GLY A 49 3.76 2.50 25.98
C GLY A 49 4.82 3.45 25.45
N VAL A 50 4.96 4.58 26.12
CA VAL A 50 6.05 5.53 25.92
C VAL A 50 6.66 5.89 27.28
N THR A 51 7.95 6.20 27.30
CA THR A 51 8.60 6.90 28.42
C THR A 51 9.06 8.28 27.93
N GLU A 52 9.96 8.95 28.65
CA GLU A 52 10.45 10.29 28.26
C GLU A 52 11.01 10.32 26.82
N ASP A 53 11.88 9.36 26.47
CA ASP A 53 12.53 9.30 25.15
C ASP A 53 12.32 7.98 24.38
N ASP A 54 11.61 7.01 24.95
CA ASP A 54 11.55 5.64 24.40
C ASP A 54 10.13 5.19 24.07
N TYR A 55 10.01 4.42 22.99
CA TYR A 55 8.89 3.53 22.76
C TYR A 55 9.04 2.24 23.57
N LEU A 56 7.94 1.78 24.17
CA LEU A 56 7.76 0.41 24.65
C LEU A 56 6.98 -0.35 23.57
N CYS A 57 7.69 -1.14 22.76
CA CYS A 57 7.15 -1.68 21.53
C CYS A 57 7.34 -3.18 21.37
N VAL A 58 6.61 -3.76 20.43
CA VAL A 58 6.70 -5.16 20.00
C VAL A 58 6.94 -5.13 18.48
N PRO A 59 8.22 -5.17 18.03
CA PRO A 59 8.56 -5.09 16.61
C PRO A 59 8.48 -6.47 15.95
N GLY A 60 7.58 -6.66 14.98
CA GLY A 60 7.50 -7.82 14.06
C GLY A 60 7.35 -9.23 14.65
N GLY A 61 7.60 -9.41 15.96
CA GLY A 61 7.69 -10.69 16.66
C GLY A 61 7.34 -10.54 18.14
N PRO A 62 7.31 -11.63 18.92
CA PRO A 62 6.68 -11.65 20.25
C PRO A 62 7.46 -10.91 21.33
N THR A 63 8.71 -10.53 21.07
CA THR A 63 9.63 -10.00 22.09
C THR A 63 9.50 -8.49 22.23
N PRO A 64 9.05 -7.97 23.38
CA PRO A 64 9.01 -6.54 23.62
C PRO A 64 10.42 -5.94 23.61
N LYS A 65 10.52 -4.71 23.11
CA LYS A 65 11.75 -3.91 23.11
C LYS A 65 11.47 -2.50 23.62
N ARG A 66 12.54 -1.87 24.09
CA ARG A 66 12.61 -0.44 24.31
C ARG A 66 13.44 0.17 23.19
N LEU A 67 12.91 1.18 22.51
CA LEU A 67 13.60 1.83 21.40
C LEU A 67 13.48 3.35 21.53
N ARG A 68 14.63 4.04 21.53
CA ARG A 68 14.63 5.51 21.56
C ARG A 68 13.99 6.08 20.29
N TRP A 69 13.30 7.21 20.40
CA TRP A 69 12.53 7.75 19.27
C TRP A 69 13.37 8.06 18.03
N ASP A 70 14.64 8.41 18.20
CA ASP A 70 15.58 8.71 17.11
C ASP A 70 16.41 7.49 16.66
N ALA A 71 16.21 6.34 17.30
CA ALA A 71 16.79 5.07 16.91
C ALA A 71 15.89 4.28 15.94
N ILE A 72 14.79 4.88 15.46
CA ILE A 72 13.95 4.31 14.41
C ILE A 72 14.78 4.13 13.13
N ASP A 73 14.78 2.91 12.59
CA ASP A 73 15.31 2.63 11.25
C ASP A 73 14.17 2.51 10.25
N ALA A 74 13.75 3.66 9.73
CA ALA A 74 12.64 3.77 8.79
C ALA A 74 13.13 4.34 7.45
N PRO A 75 13.61 3.50 6.52
CA PRO A 75 13.85 3.93 5.15
C PRO A 75 12.57 4.57 4.58
N GLY A 76 12.70 5.79 4.05
CA GLY A 76 11.53 6.57 3.59
C GLY A 76 10.82 7.42 4.66
N GLY A 77 11.30 7.40 5.90
CA GLY A 77 10.78 8.17 7.03
C GLY A 77 9.83 7.36 7.91
N PRO A 78 9.77 7.63 9.23
CA PRO A 78 8.85 6.95 10.14
C PRO A 78 7.41 7.22 9.74
N SER A 79 6.51 6.27 10.01
CA SER A 79 5.08 6.39 9.73
C SER A 79 4.29 5.76 10.86
N VAL A 80 3.14 6.35 11.20
CA VAL A 80 2.29 5.91 12.31
C VAL A 80 0.90 5.58 11.79
N LEU A 81 0.42 4.38 12.13
CA LEU A 81 -1.01 4.07 12.09
C LEU A 81 -1.53 4.25 13.52
N ALA A 82 -2.24 5.36 13.72
CA ALA A 82 -2.97 5.64 14.94
C ALA A 82 -4.46 5.39 14.70
N PHE A 83 -5.16 4.92 15.73
CA PHE A 83 -6.60 4.67 15.70
C PHE A 83 -7.30 5.64 16.66
N PRO A 84 -7.27 6.96 16.40
CA PRO A 84 -7.93 7.91 17.28
C PRO A 84 -9.42 7.56 17.42
N THR A 85 -10.03 7.91 18.55
CA THR A 85 -11.50 7.84 18.72
C THR A 85 -12.15 8.39 17.47
N ALA A 86 -13.14 7.68 16.93
CA ALA A 86 -13.86 8.05 15.72
C ALA A 86 -14.04 9.57 15.69
N ARG A 87 -13.37 10.24 14.75
CA ARG A 87 -13.74 11.61 14.44
C ARG A 87 -15.23 11.54 14.14
N GLU A 88 -16.03 12.46 14.68
CA GLU A 88 -17.36 12.68 14.13
C GLU A 88 -17.15 12.77 12.63
N ASN A 89 -17.59 11.74 11.92
CA ASN A 89 -17.43 11.68 10.49
C ASN A 89 -18.44 12.73 10.06
N PRO A 90 -18.02 13.95 9.66
CA PRO A 90 -19.00 14.77 9.00
C PRO A 90 -19.44 13.89 7.82
N GLU A 91 -20.73 13.76 7.56
CA GLU A 91 -21.26 13.10 6.36
C GLU A 91 -20.78 13.93 5.16
N ASN A 92 -19.47 13.88 4.91
CA ASN A 92 -18.76 14.89 4.17
C ASN A 92 -18.41 14.24 2.87
N TRP A 93 -19.33 14.48 1.95
CA TRP A 93 -19.19 14.33 0.53
C TRP A 93 -17.77 14.64 0.02
N ASP A 94 -17.06 15.59 0.63
CA ASP A 94 -15.69 15.96 0.25
C ASP A 94 -14.62 14.90 0.57
N ILE A 95 -14.78 14.07 1.61
CA ILE A 95 -13.77 13.06 1.99
C ILE A 95 -13.73 11.91 0.98
N ASP A 96 -14.91 11.42 0.56
CA ASP A 96 -14.99 10.37 -0.44
C ASP A 96 -14.46 10.85 -1.81
N ARG A 97 -14.80 12.10 -2.20
CA ARG A 97 -14.24 12.73 -3.41
C ARG A 97 -12.72 12.78 -3.34
N GLU A 98 -12.18 13.24 -2.22
CA GLU A 98 -10.75 13.42 -2.05
C GLU A 98 -10.01 12.08 -2.04
N ALA A 99 -10.60 11.04 -1.44
CA ALA A 99 -10.06 9.70 -1.45
C ALA A 99 -10.01 9.12 -2.87
N ILE A 100 -11.08 9.24 -3.65
CA ILE A 100 -11.11 8.79 -5.06
C ILE A 100 -10.11 9.58 -5.90
N ARG A 101 -10.05 10.91 -5.74
CA ARG A 101 -9.08 11.77 -6.42
C ARG A 101 -7.64 11.37 -6.10
N SER A 102 -7.36 11.09 -4.83
CA SER A 102 -6.04 10.63 -4.37
C SER A 102 -5.69 9.25 -4.97
N ALA A 103 -6.65 8.32 -5.03
CA ALA A 103 -6.46 7.01 -5.65
C ALA A 103 -6.11 7.15 -7.15
N VAL A 104 -6.89 7.94 -7.91
CA VAL A 104 -6.61 8.21 -9.33
C VAL A 104 -5.22 8.83 -9.50
N MET A 105 -4.86 9.80 -8.67
CA MET A 105 -3.53 10.43 -8.71
C MET A 105 -2.42 9.39 -8.48
N MET A 106 -2.57 8.50 -7.50
CA MET A 106 -1.59 7.43 -7.24
C MET A 106 -1.49 6.43 -8.38
N MET A 107 -2.60 6.09 -9.02
CA MET A 107 -2.65 5.12 -10.13
C MET A 107 -2.13 5.69 -11.46
N THR A 108 -2.11 7.02 -11.59
CA THR A 108 -1.71 7.71 -12.84
C THR A 108 -0.42 8.52 -12.70
N ARG A 109 0.23 8.47 -11.53
CA ARG A 109 1.46 9.23 -11.27
C ARG A 109 2.61 8.81 -12.20
N PRO A 110 3.53 9.73 -12.53
CA PRO A 110 4.74 9.39 -13.26
C PRO A 110 5.67 8.49 -12.43
N ASP A 111 6.57 7.80 -13.12
CA ASP A 111 7.69 7.08 -12.51
C ASP A 111 8.54 8.06 -11.69
N TYR A 112 8.91 7.68 -10.46
CA TYR A 112 9.66 8.54 -9.54
C TYR A 112 11.08 8.04 -9.23
N ARG A 113 11.43 6.82 -9.68
CA ARG A 113 12.80 6.29 -9.65
C ARG A 113 13.13 5.64 -10.99
N GLN A 114 14.40 5.69 -11.37
CA GLN A 114 14.92 5.24 -12.67
C GLN A 114 14.53 3.79 -13.01
N ASN A 115 14.43 2.92 -12.00
CA ASN A 115 14.16 1.49 -12.16
C ASN A 115 12.82 1.06 -11.54
N THR A 116 11.88 1.98 -11.36
CA THR A 116 10.54 1.66 -10.84
C THR A 116 9.49 2.15 -11.81
N LYS A 117 8.46 1.33 -12.05
CA LYS A 117 7.31 1.70 -12.85
C LYS A 117 6.08 1.88 -11.97
N CYS A 118 5.26 2.86 -12.31
CA CYS A 118 4.02 3.16 -11.60
C CYS A 118 2.79 3.06 -12.53
N GLY A 119 1.63 2.80 -11.94
CA GLY A 119 0.36 2.75 -12.66
C GLY A 119 0.30 1.66 -13.72
N LEU A 120 -0.43 1.92 -14.81
CA LEU A 120 -0.63 0.95 -15.89
C LEU A 120 0.68 0.48 -16.55
N LYS A 121 1.73 1.30 -16.54
CA LYS A 121 3.06 0.93 -17.07
C LYS A 121 3.75 -0.15 -16.24
N ALA A 122 3.36 -0.30 -14.98
CA ALA A 122 3.91 -1.34 -14.11
C ALA A 122 3.52 -2.75 -14.58
N TYR A 123 2.32 -2.95 -15.13
CA TYR A 123 1.91 -4.24 -15.70
C TYR A 123 2.76 -4.60 -16.91
N ASP A 124 2.97 -3.66 -17.83
CA ASP A 124 3.79 -3.90 -19.02
C ASP A 124 5.22 -4.31 -18.64
N TYR A 125 5.78 -3.60 -17.66
CA TYR A 125 7.10 -3.92 -17.13
C TYR A 125 7.12 -5.29 -16.43
N TRP A 126 6.12 -5.58 -15.61
CA TRP A 126 6.01 -6.87 -14.93
C TRP A 126 5.88 -8.04 -15.91
N CYS A 127 5.03 -7.90 -16.93
CA CYS A 127 4.93 -8.86 -18.03
C CYS A 127 6.27 -9.06 -18.71
N SER A 128 7.00 -7.99 -19.04
CA SER A 128 8.31 -8.10 -19.69
C SER A 128 9.36 -8.79 -18.82
N GLU A 129 9.39 -8.54 -17.51
CA GLU A 129 10.35 -9.17 -16.60
C GLU A 129 10.07 -10.68 -16.42
N LEU A 130 8.79 -11.09 -16.46
CA LEU A 130 8.41 -12.50 -16.48
C LEU A 130 8.82 -13.17 -17.81
N GLN A 131 8.50 -12.54 -18.95
CA GLN A 131 8.80 -13.07 -20.28
C GLN A 131 10.30 -13.15 -20.58
N ASP A 132 11.09 -12.21 -20.05
CA ASP A 132 12.54 -12.19 -20.18
C ASP A 132 13.26 -13.09 -19.15
N GLU A 133 12.52 -13.83 -18.32
CA GLU A 133 13.05 -14.70 -17.26
C GLU A 133 13.93 -13.93 -16.24
N LYS A 134 13.65 -12.64 -16.02
CA LYS A 134 14.36 -11.76 -15.07
C LYS A 134 13.64 -11.65 -13.74
N ALA A 135 12.33 -11.92 -13.71
CA ALA A 135 11.54 -11.92 -12.50
C ALA A 135 12.02 -13.02 -11.54
N ILE A 136 12.35 -12.61 -10.32
CA ILE A 136 12.73 -13.52 -9.23
C ILE A 136 11.49 -13.94 -8.46
N SER A 137 11.38 -15.23 -8.15
CA SER A 137 10.19 -15.83 -7.52
C SER A 137 9.74 -15.11 -6.23
N TRP A 138 10.67 -14.77 -5.34
CA TRP A 138 10.35 -14.06 -4.10
C TRP A 138 9.69 -12.70 -4.35
N SER A 139 10.35 -11.81 -5.10
CA SER A 139 9.83 -10.47 -5.39
C SER A 139 8.52 -10.51 -6.17
N ASN A 140 8.37 -11.47 -7.08
CA ASN A 140 7.16 -11.68 -7.85
C ASN A 140 5.98 -12.09 -6.95
N SER A 141 6.19 -13.08 -6.07
CA SER A 141 5.17 -13.54 -5.12
C SER A 141 4.73 -12.44 -4.15
N TYR A 142 5.70 -11.64 -3.66
CA TYR A 142 5.44 -10.48 -2.80
C TYR A 142 4.56 -9.45 -3.52
N ASN A 143 4.95 -9.06 -4.74
CA ASN A 143 4.20 -8.09 -5.53
C ASN A 143 2.78 -8.59 -5.84
N ALA A 144 2.63 -9.86 -6.24
CA ALA A 144 1.33 -10.46 -6.53
C ALA A 144 0.36 -10.34 -5.35
N GLN A 145 0.80 -10.71 -4.15
CA GLN A 145 -0.07 -10.63 -2.98
C GLN A 145 -0.38 -9.20 -2.55
N CYS A 146 0.63 -8.34 -2.44
CA CYS A 146 0.41 -6.97 -2.01
C CYS A 146 -0.53 -6.21 -2.96
N TRP A 147 -0.38 -6.39 -4.27
CA TRP A 147 -1.23 -5.70 -5.23
C TRP A 147 -2.63 -6.32 -5.36
N ALA A 148 -2.76 -7.65 -5.25
CA ALA A 148 -4.06 -8.31 -5.20
C ALA A 148 -4.88 -7.82 -3.99
N GLU A 149 -4.29 -7.83 -2.79
CA GLU A 149 -4.95 -7.37 -1.57
C GLU A 149 -5.28 -5.87 -1.65
N ALA A 150 -4.35 -5.04 -2.14
CA ALA A 150 -4.59 -3.61 -2.29
C ALA A 150 -5.78 -3.30 -3.21
N ARG A 151 -5.97 -4.09 -4.29
CA ARG A 151 -7.09 -3.92 -5.24
C ARG A 151 -8.39 -4.44 -4.67
N MET A 152 -8.35 -5.54 -3.92
CA MET A 152 -9.51 -6.02 -3.17
C MET A 152 -10.00 -4.96 -2.17
N LEU A 153 -9.10 -4.43 -1.33
CA LEU A 153 -9.43 -3.39 -0.35
C LEU A 153 -9.92 -2.10 -1.01
N GLY A 154 -9.29 -1.69 -2.11
CA GLY A 154 -9.74 -0.53 -2.89
C GLY A 154 -11.12 -0.74 -3.50
N SER A 155 -11.42 -1.95 -3.99
CA SER A 155 -12.73 -2.30 -4.51
C SER A 155 -13.80 -2.26 -3.42
N ASP A 156 -13.54 -2.84 -2.24
CA ASP A 156 -14.45 -2.80 -1.09
C ASP A 156 -14.70 -1.38 -0.59
N PHE A 157 -13.68 -0.52 -0.64
CA PHE A 157 -13.84 0.91 -0.36
C PHE A 157 -14.81 1.55 -1.37
N LEU A 158 -14.59 1.38 -2.68
CA LEU A 158 -15.45 1.95 -3.71
C LEU A 158 -16.89 1.44 -3.61
N LYS A 159 -17.10 0.18 -3.22
CA LYS A 159 -18.44 -0.36 -2.94
C LYS A 159 -19.16 0.44 -1.86
N LYS A 160 -18.48 0.66 -0.72
CA LYS A 160 -19.04 1.44 0.40
C LYS A 160 -19.32 2.88 0.00
N VAL A 161 -18.49 3.46 -0.87
CA VAL A 161 -18.72 4.81 -1.42
C VAL A 161 -19.93 4.78 -2.35
N ALA A 162 -20.04 3.84 -3.27
CA ALA A 162 -21.20 3.72 -4.17
C ALA A 162 -22.52 3.56 -3.40
N ASP A 163 -22.51 2.83 -2.27
CA ASP A 163 -23.68 2.69 -1.39
C ASP A 163 -24.14 4.03 -0.77
N ARG A 164 -23.20 4.97 -0.54
CA ARG A 164 -23.48 6.33 -0.03
C ARG A 164 -23.88 7.30 -1.13
N HIS A 165 -23.37 7.13 -2.35
CA HIS A 165 -23.52 8.04 -3.49
C HIS A 165 -24.20 7.34 -4.68
N LYS A 166 -25.43 6.85 -4.45
CA LYS A 166 -26.15 5.97 -5.39
C LYS A 166 -26.48 6.63 -6.73
N GLU A 167 -26.56 7.96 -6.76
CA GLU A 167 -26.73 8.77 -7.95
C GLU A 167 -25.51 8.76 -8.87
N ASN A 168 -24.31 8.54 -8.32
CA ASN A 168 -23.07 8.49 -9.07
C ASN A 168 -22.75 7.05 -9.50
N VAL A 169 -23.43 6.61 -10.56
CA VAL A 169 -23.32 5.25 -11.10
C VAL A 169 -21.89 4.85 -11.51
N ASP A 170 -21.02 5.82 -11.80
CA ASP A 170 -19.64 5.54 -12.21
C ASP A 170 -18.75 5.09 -11.04
N ILE A 171 -19.11 5.39 -9.79
CA ILE A 171 -18.44 4.80 -8.61
C ILE A 171 -18.70 3.29 -8.54
N GLY A 172 -19.93 2.86 -8.83
CA GLY A 172 -20.29 1.44 -8.91
C GLY A 172 -19.52 0.70 -10.01
N LYS A 173 -19.40 1.31 -11.19
CA LYS A 173 -18.59 0.75 -12.29
C LYS A 173 -17.10 0.67 -11.96
N ALA A 174 -16.58 1.68 -11.25
CA ALA A 174 -15.21 1.67 -10.76
C ALA A 174 -14.97 0.53 -9.75
N HIS A 175 -15.91 0.30 -8.84
CA HIS A 175 -15.88 -0.85 -7.92
C HIS A 175 -15.81 -2.18 -8.68
N GLU A 176 -16.71 -2.40 -9.64
CA GLU A 176 -16.74 -3.64 -10.44
C GLU A 176 -15.43 -3.85 -11.19
N SER A 177 -14.94 -2.80 -11.86
CA SER A 177 -13.69 -2.88 -12.62
C SER A 177 -12.51 -3.18 -11.69
N LEU A 178 -12.42 -2.54 -10.52
CA LEU A 178 -11.32 -2.77 -9.57
C LEU A 178 -11.43 -4.13 -8.86
N ARG A 179 -12.65 -4.67 -8.70
CA ARG A 179 -12.86 -6.04 -8.26
C ARG A 179 -12.29 -7.02 -9.28
N ASP A 180 -12.53 -6.78 -10.57
CA ASP A 180 -12.00 -7.63 -11.63
C ASP A 180 -10.46 -7.58 -11.64
N VAL A 181 -9.84 -6.41 -11.40
CA VAL A 181 -8.37 -6.32 -11.16
C VAL A 181 -7.93 -7.24 -10.01
N ALA A 182 -8.65 -7.21 -8.88
CA ALA A 182 -8.32 -8.02 -7.72
C ALA A 182 -8.43 -9.53 -8.00
N VAL A 183 -9.41 -9.95 -8.80
CA VAL A 183 -9.57 -11.35 -9.23
C VAL A 183 -8.38 -11.79 -10.08
N GLU A 184 -8.01 -11.01 -11.10
CA GLU A 184 -6.91 -11.33 -11.99
C GLU A 184 -5.56 -11.36 -11.24
N LEU A 185 -5.30 -10.37 -10.38
CA LEU A 185 -4.09 -10.38 -9.54
C LEU A 185 -4.11 -11.49 -8.48
N GLY A 186 -5.29 -11.89 -8.00
CA GLY A 186 -5.48 -13.04 -7.12
C GLY A 186 -5.03 -14.33 -7.80
N ALA A 187 -5.40 -14.54 -9.07
CA ALA A 187 -4.93 -15.69 -9.85
C ALA A 187 -3.40 -15.69 -10.00
N VAL A 188 -2.78 -14.54 -10.26
CA VAL A 188 -1.31 -14.40 -10.27
C VAL A 188 -0.73 -14.75 -8.89
N ALA A 189 -1.33 -14.28 -7.79
CA ALA A 189 -0.85 -14.59 -6.45
C ALA A 189 -0.94 -16.08 -6.10
N GLU A 190 -1.98 -16.78 -6.55
CA GLU A 190 -2.12 -18.23 -6.38
C GLU A 190 -1.06 -19.01 -7.15
N MET A 191 -0.68 -18.53 -8.34
CA MET A 191 0.41 -19.12 -9.16
C MET A 191 1.79 -18.96 -8.51
N PHE A 192 2.00 -17.90 -7.74
CA PHE A 192 3.26 -17.57 -7.10
C PHE A 192 3.07 -17.41 -5.59
N PRO A 193 2.89 -18.51 -4.84
CA PRO A 193 2.63 -18.45 -3.41
C PRO A 193 3.80 -17.80 -2.64
N PHE A 194 3.48 -16.97 -1.64
CA PHE A 194 4.52 -16.37 -0.80
C PHE A 194 5.32 -17.44 -0.08
N THR A 195 6.61 -17.17 0.10
CA THR A 195 7.39 -17.87 1.11
C THR A 195 8.23 -16.86 1.90
N MET A 196 8.44 -17.15 3.18
CA MET A 196 9.33 -16.37 4.05
C MET A 196 10.83 -16.62 3.75
N ARG A 197 11.16 -17.26 2.63
CA ARG A 197 12.53 -17.45 2.17
C ARG A 197 12.90 -16.25 1.31
N PHE A 198 13.75 -15.36 1.82
CA PHE A 198 14.21 -14.15 1.13
C PHE A 198 15.16 -14.42 -0.06
N GLU A 199 15.23 -15.67 -0.53
CA GLU A 199 15.96 -16.12 -1.70
C GLU A 199 14.95 -16.52 -2.78
N GLY A 200 15.30 -16.31 -4.05
CA GLY A 200 14.45 -16.73 -5.15
C GLY A 200 15.26 -17.07 -6.39
N ASP A 201 14.87 -18.16 -7.03
CA ASP A 201 15.34 -18.49 -8.37
C ASP A 201 14.61 -17.63 -9.41
N PRO A 202 15.22 -17.39 -10.58
CA PRO A 202 14.51 -16.89 -11.73
C PRO A 202 13.30 -17.76 -12.06
N ILE A 203 12.19 -17.12 -12.43
CA ILE A 203 11.01 -17.84 -12.93
C ILE A 203 11.28 -18.20 -14.39
N THR A 204 11.35 -19.50 -14.71
CA THR A 204 11.68 -20.00 -16.06
C THR A 204 10.63 -20.95 -16.64
N ASP A 205 9.56 -21.26 -15.90
CA ASP A 205 8.47 -22.09 -16.42
C ASP A 205 7.63 -21.28 -17.41
N LYS A 206 7.78 -21.58 -18.71
CA LYS A 206 7.15 -20.84 -19.80
C LYS A 206 5.62 -20.88 -19.75
N ASN A 207 5.03 -22.02 -19.41
CA ASN A 207 3.58 -22.13 -19.34
C ASN A 207 3.04 -21.28 -18.20
N LEU A 208 3.73 -21.32 -17.04
CA LEU A 208 3.39 -20.48 -15.89
C LEU A 208 3.51 -19.00 -16.22
N ILE A 209 4.58 -18.59 -16.91
CA ILE A 209 4.81 -17.22 -17.36
C ILE A 209 3.70 -16.76 -18.32
N GLU A 210 3.36 -17.57 -19.33
CA GLU A 210 2.33 -17.24 -20.31
C GLU A 210 0.98 -16.99 -19.62
N THR A 211 0.54 -17.90 -18.73
CA THR A 211 -0.73 -17.72 -18.01
C THR A 211 -0.69 -16.53 -17.05
N ALA A 212 0.42 -16.30 -16.34
CA ALA A 212 0.56 -15.13 -15.48
C ALA A 212 0.47 -13.82 -16.26
N VAL A 213 1.08 -13.75 -17.45
CA VAL A 213 1.03 -12.59 -18.34
C VAL A 213 -0.40 -12.32 -18.83
N GLU A 214 -1.17 -13.37 -19.16
CA GLU A 214 -2.58 -13.22 -19.54
C GLU A 214 -3.40 -12.56 -18.42
N HIS A 215 -3.26 -13.04 -17.18
CA HIS A 215 -3.91 -12.43 -16.03
C HIS A 215 -3.44 -10.99 -15.77
N LEU A 216 -2.13 -10.71 -15.88
CA LEU A 216 -1.61 -9.34 -15.72
C LEU A 216 -2.16 -8.38 -16.79
N GLN A 217 -2.32 -8.84 -18.03
CA GLN A 217 -2.91 -8.03 -19.11
C GLN A 217 -4.41 -7.80 -18.88
N ALA A 218 -5.15 -8.80 -18.41
CA ALA A 218 -6.55 -8.66 -18.03
C ALA A 218 -6.72 -7.68 -16.86
N ALA A 219 -5.86 -7.79 -15.83
CA ALA A 219 -5.81 -6.87 -14.70
C ALA A 219 -5.54 -5.42 -15.15
N LYS A 220 -4.58 -5.21 -16.05
CA LYS A 220 -4.27 -3.89 -16.64
C LYS A 220 -5.49 -3.29 -17.33
N ALA A 221 -6.17 -4.08 -18.18
CA ALA A 221 -7.35 -3.62 -18.92
C ALA A 221 -8.53 -3.28 -17.98
N ALA A 222 -8.71 -4.04 -16.91
CA ALA A 222 -9.70 -3.74 -15.88
C ALA A 222 -9.32 -2.49 -15.07
N GLU A 223 -8.04 -2.29 -14.75
CA GLU A 223 -7.59 -1.11 -14.00
C GLU A 223 -7.73 0.17 -14.81
N GLU A 224 -7.52 0.12 -16.13
CA GLU A 224 -7.78 1.23 -17.04
C GLU A 224 -9.27 1.65 -17.01
N LYS A 225 -10.20 0.69 -17.05
CA LYS A 225 -11.64 0.94 -16.90
C LYS A 225 -12.01 1.50 -15.53
N ALA A 226 -11.36 1.03 -14.47
CA ALA A 226 -11.56 1.55 -13.12
C ALA A 226 -11.14 3.02 -13.03
N ILE A 227 -9.96 3.37 -13.56
CA ILE A 227 -9.45 4.74 -13.62
C ILE A 227 -10.39 5.64 -14.44
N GLU A 228 -10.87 5.17 -15.59
CA GLU A 228 -11.83 5.92 -16.41
C GLU A 228 -13.12 6.21 -15.63
N SER A 229 -13.68 5.19 -14.98
CA SER A 229 -14.91 5.31 -14.20
C SER A 229 -14.75 6.23 -12.98
N MET A 230 -13.61 6.15 -12.27
CA MET A 230 -13.31 7.08 -11.17
C MET A 230 -13.18 8.52 -11.66
N ASN A 231 -12.56 8.75 -12.82
CA ASN A 231 -12.49 10.09 -13.40
C ASN A 231 -13.87 10.65 -13.78
N LYS A 232 -14.75 9.82 -14.35
CA LYS A 232 -16.14 10.21 -14.64
C LYS A 232 -16.90 10.53 -13.36
N ALA A 233 -16.75 9.68 -12.33
CA ALA A 233 -17.35 9.93 -11.03
C ALA A 233 -16.91 11.27 -10.43
N LEU A 234 -15.63 11.64 -10.55
CA LEU A 234 -15.10 12.92 -10.08
C LEU A 234 -15.59 14.13 -10.86
N GLN A 235 -16.01 13.96 -12.13
CA GLN A 235 -16.57 15.05 -12.94
C GLN A 235 -18.02 15.37 -12.59
N ILE A 236 -18.76 14.36 -12.10
CA ILE A 236 -20.19 14.45 -11.76
C ILE A 236 -20.37 14.59 -10.24
N TRP A 237 -19.27 14.76 -9.50
CA TRP A 237 -19.27 14.98 -8.05
C TRP A 237 -19.84 16.36 -7.72
#